data_AF-A0A821N3M4-F1
#
_entry.id   AF-A0A821N3M4-F1
#
_cell.length_a   1.000
_cell.length_b   1.000
_cell.length_c   1.000
_cell.angle_alpha   90.00
_cell.angle_beta   90.00
_cell.angle_gamma   90.00
#
_symmetry.space_group_name_H-M   'P 1'
#
loop_
_entity.id
_entity.type
_entity.pdbx_description
1 polymer ?
#
loop_
_entity_poly.entity_id
_entity_poly.type
_entity_poly.pdbx_seq_one_letter_code
_entity_poly.pdbx_strand_id
1 'polypeptide(L)'
;YLSLIVPPSHEIVEKIRDLYHTRILDVRLLIPVLASLEKSEILNALPKFIKLSPPVVKEVFNRLLDTSRSSQTNLLLPSELLIALHRISLEECELKTIINATSICFNERSIYTHDILAVVLQQLVEITPIPILFMRTVLQTFSLYPNMVGFIMTILQRLIMKQVWNQARIWEGFIKCCEKTQPHSFPILLQLPSSQLKHILQITSELRKGLVRYIHSMSITQRSSIPSSILIMIEDDLENIAPMSSSNPT
;
A
#
# COMPACT_ATOMS: atom_id res chain seq x y z
N TYR A 1 5.22 -17.43 36.36
CA TYR A 1 3.78 -17.70 36.46
C TYR A 1 3.19 -17.72 35.07
N LEU A 2 3.18 -18.90 34.44
CA LEU A 2 2.56 -19.16 33.15
C LEU A 2 1.05 -19.25 33.37
N SER A 3 0.31 -18.21 32.99
CA SER A 3 -1.15 -18.29 32.87
C SER A 3 -1.49 -19.16 31.67
N LEU A 4 -1.61 -20.47 31.90
CA LEU A 4 -2.28 -21.42 31.03
C LEU A 4 -3.75 -20.99 30.91
N ILE A 5 -4.04 -20.11 29.96
CA ILE A 5 -5.41 -19.82 29.54
C ILE A 5 -5.88 -21.07 28.80
N VAL A 6 -6.55 -21.95 29.52
CA VAL A 6 -7.23 -23.13 28.97
C VAL A 6 -8.15 -22.66 27.84
N PRO A 7 -8.09 -23.26 26.64
CA PRO A 7 -9.00 -22.89 25.56
C PRO A 7 -10.45 -23.12 26.03
N PRO A 8 -11.36 -22.15 25.82
CA PRO A 8 -12.74 -22.27 26.27
C PRO A 8 -13.40 -23.50 25.64
N SER A 9 -14.25 -24.18 26.42
CA SER A 9 -14.95 -25.38 25.95
C SER A 9 -15.89 -25.06 24.78
N HIS A 10 -16.19 -26.07 23.95
CA HIS A 10 -17.06 -25.92 22.79
C HIS A 10 -18.42 -25.30 23.14
N GLU A 11 -19.03 -25.69 24.26
CA GLU A 11 -20.29 -25.11 24.74
C GLU A 11 -20.19 -23.62 25.07
N ILE A 12 -19.05 -23.15 25.59
CA ILE A 12 -18.83 -21.73 25.90
C ILE A 12 -18.66 -20.95 24.59
N VAL A 13 -17.92 -21.49 23.63
CA VAL A 13 -17.74 -20.87 22.31
C VAL A 13 -19.09 -20.71 21.62
N GLU A 14 -19.91 -21.76 21.58
CA GLU A 14 -21.26 -21.71 21.00
C GLU A 14 -22.17 -20.71 21.72
N LYS A 15 -22.19 -20.69 23.06
CA LYS A 15 -22.96 -19.69 23.82
C LYS A 15 -22.51 -18.25 23.56
N ILE A 16 -21.20 -18.01 23.39
CA ILE A 16 -20.67 -16.69 23.08
C ILE A 16 -21.07 -16.28 21.65
N ARG A 17 -21.02 -17.21 20.68
CA ARG A 17 -21.52 -17.00 19.32
C ARG A 17 -23.02 -16.66 19.35
N ASP A 18 -23.82 -17.45 20.03
CA ASP A 18 -25.27 -17.23 20.17
C ASP A 18 -25.56 -15.86 20.79
N LEU A 19 -24.86 -15.49 21.87
CA LEU A 19 -25.03 -14.18 22.52
C LEU A 19 -24.68 -13.01 21.59
N TYR A 20 -23.62 -13.16 20.80
CA TYR A 20 -23.20 -12.16 19.81
C TYR A 20 -24.26 -11.97 18.71
N HIS A 21 -24.85 -13.07 18.23
CA HIS A 21 -25.84 -13.04 17.15
C HIS A 21 -27.25 -12.66 17.62
N THR A 22 -27.64 -12.98 18.86
CA THR A 22 -29.04 -12.89 19.30
C THR A 22 -29.36 -11.75 20.27
N ARG A 23 -28.38 -11.18 20.98
CA ARG A 23 -28.68 -10.24 22.09
C ARG A 23 -27.73 -9.04 22.21
N ILE A 24 -26.42 -9.25 22.10
CA ILE A 24 -25.43 -8.21 22.37
C ILE A 24 -24.46 -8.15 21.18
N LEU A 25 -24.67 -7.17 20.29
CA LEU A 25 -23.84 -6.95 19.09
C LEU A 25 -22.44 -6.38 19.41
N ASP A 26 -21.92 -6.62 20.62
CA ASP A 26 -20.60 -6.15 21.05
C ASP A 26 -19.52 -7.15 20.61
N VAL A 27 -18.73 -6.74 19.62
CA VAL A 27 -17.65 -7.57 19.06
C VAL A 27 -16.58 -7.94 20.10
N ARG A 28 -16.49 -7.21 21.23
CA ARG A 28 -15.55 -7.54 22.32
C ARG A 28 -15.81 -8.90 22.93
N LEU A 29 -17.04 -9.42 22.85
CA LEU A 29 -17.39 -10.76 23.31
C LEU A 29 -16.67 -11.86 22.52
N LEU A 30 -16.23 -11.58 21.29
CA LEU A 30 -15.49 -12.53 20.45
C LEU A 30 -13.99 -12.60 20.79
N ILE A 31 -13.44 -11.59 21.49
CA ILE A 31 -12.00 -11.50 21.79
C ILE A 31 -11.47 -12.68 22.64
N PRO A 32 -12.19 -13.19 23.67
CA PRO A 32 -11.76 -14.35 24.44
C PRO A 32 -11.75 -15.67 23.65
N VAL A 33 -12.61 -15.80 22.64
CA VAL A 33 -12.76 -17.01 21.81
C VAL A 33 -12.11 -16.87 20.44
N LEU A 34 -11.37 -15.79 20.20
CA LEU A 34 -10.86 -15.39 18.88
C LEU A 34 -10.06 -16.51 18.19
N ALA A 35 -9.29 -17.28 18.96
CA ALA A 35 -8.47 -18.37 18.43
C ALA A 35 -9.26 -19.63 18.06
N SER A 36 -10.52 -19.74 18.49
CA SER A 36 -11.45 -20.82 18.16
C SER A 36 -12.39 -20.48 17.02
N LEU A 37 -12.37 -19.22 16.54
CA LEU A 37 -13.18 -18.79 15.41
C LEU A 37 -12.58 -19.29 14.09
N GLU A 38 -13.43 -19.49 13.09
CA GLU A 38 -12.99 -19.73 11.72
C GLU A 38 -12.41 -18.45 11.11
N LYS A 39 -11.54 -18.61 10.10
CA LYS A 39 -10.97 -17.45 9.37
C LYS A 39 -12.08 -16.55 8.79
N SER A 40 -13.15 -17.13 8.26
CA SER A 40 -14.32 -16.41 7.74
C SER A 40 -14.98 -15.54 8.81
N GLU A 41 -15.23 -16.09 10.01
CA GLU A 41 -15.78 -15.37 11.16
C GLU A 41 -14.88 -14.20 11.59
N ILE A 42 -13.57 -14.42 11.65
CA ILE A 42 -12.58 -13.39 11.99
C ILE A 42 -12.62 -12.25 10.96
N LEU A 43 -12.58 -12.58 9.67
CA LEU A 43 -12.59 -11.59 8.59
C LEU A 43 -13.88 -10.77 8.58
N ASN A 44 -15.03 -11.41 8.84
CA ASN A 44 -16.33 -10.72 8.93
C ASN A 44 -16.42 -9.81 10.17
N ALA A 45 -15.75 -10.16 11.27
CA ALA A 45 -15.71 -9.34 12.48
C ALA A 45 -14.63 -8.24 12.43
N LEU A 46 -13.64 -8.33 11.51
CA LEU A 46 -12.50 -7.43 11.41
C LEU A 46 -12.89 -5.95 11.31
N PRO A 47 -13.86 -5.52 10.48
CA PRO A 47 -14.31 -4.12 10.43
C PRO A 47 -14.82 -3.59 11.77
N LYS A 48 -15.39 -4.46 12.60
CA LYS A 48 -15.89 -4.11 13.94
C LYS A 48 -14.75 -4.07 14.96
N PHE A 49 -13.79 -4.99 14.88
CA PHE A 49 -12.61 -4.98 15.75
C PHE A 49 -11.79 -3.70 15.60
N ILE A 50 -11.54 -3.24 14.38
CA ILE A 50 -10.70 -2.06 14.14
C ILE A 50 -11.35 -0.73 14.57
N LYS A 51 -12.65 -0.73 14.87
CA LYS A 51 -13.37 0.42 15.45
C LYS A 51 -13.19 0.56 16.96
N LEU A 52 -12.60 -0.45 17.62
CA LEU A 52 -12.30 -0.40 19.04
C LEU A 52 -11.12 0.56 19.32
N SER A 53 -10.81 0.78 20.60
CA SER A 53 -9.70 1.66 20.97
C SER A 53 -8.34 1.08 20.51
N PRO A 54 -7.34 1.91 20.16
CA PRO A 54 -6.07 1.43 19.63
C PRO A 54 -5.37 0.34 20.47
N PRO A 55 -5.37 0.39 21.83
CA PRO A 55 -4.80 -0.68 22.63
C PRO A 55 -5.53 -2.02 22.44
N VAL A 56 -6.86 -1.99 22.30
CA VAL A 56 -7.67 -3.19 22.08
C VAL A 56 -7.45 -3.74 20.68
N VAL A 57 -7.36 -2.89 19.66
CA VAL A 57 -7.04 -3.31 18.29
C VAL A 57 -5.67 -4.00 18.24
N LYS A 58 -4.67 -3.43 18.91
CA LYS A 58 -3.34 -4.03 19.01
C LYS A 58 -3.37 -5.40 19.69
N GLU A 59 -4.11 -5.54 20.79
CA GLU A 59 -4.28 -6.83 21.47
C GLU A 59 -4.96 -7.87 20.57
N VAL A 60 -6.01 -7.48 19.83
CA VAL A 60 -6.68 -8.36 18.87
C VAL A 60 -5.69 -8.81 17.79
N PHE A 61 -4.91 -7.91 17.21
CA PHE A 61 -3.92 -8.27 16.19
C PHE A 61 -2.85 -9.21 16.73
N ASN A 62 -2.32 -8.95 17.93
CA ASN A 62 -1.35 -9.84 18.56
C ASN A 62 -1.91 -11.25 18.72
N ARG A 63 -3.17 -11.39 19.18
CA ARG A 63 -3.83 -12.69 19.30
C ARG A 63 -4.06 -13.39 17.97
N LEU A 64 -4.39 -12.65 16.91
CA LEU A 64 -4.59 -13.21 15.57
C LEU A 64 -3.29 -13.73 14.94
N LEU A 65 -2.14 -13.15 15.33
CA LEU A 65 -0.82 -13.44 14.79
C LEU A 65 0.03 -14.34 15.71
N ASP A 66 -0.42 -14.61 16.93
CA ASP A 66 0.37 -15.31 17.95
C ASP A 66 0.60 -16.79 17.58
N THR A 67 1.76 -17.05 17.00
CA THR A 67 2.20 -18.40 16.59
C THR A 67 2.69 -19.24 17.78
N SER A 68 2.86 -18.66 18.98
CA SER A 68 3.31 -19.39 20.16
C SER A 68 2.29 -20.44 20.65
N ARG A 69 1.03 -20.29 20.23
CA ARG A 69 -0.06 -21.25 20.47
C ARG A 69 -0.11 -22.29 19.34
N SER A 70 0.94 -23.09 19.30
CA SER A 70 1.33 -24.08 18.27
C SER A 70 0.30 -25.18 17.91
N SER A 71 -0.90 -25.18 18.49
CA SER A 71 -1.96 -26.17 18.22
C SER A 71 -3.19 -25.60 17.48
N GLN A 72 -3.17 -24.32 17.08
CA GLN A 72 -4.35 -23.63 16.55
C GLN A 72 -4.31 -23.51 15.02
N THR A 73 -5.25 -24.16 14.34
CA THR A 73 -5.33 -24.27 12.87
C THR A 73 -5.88 -23.02 12.16
N ASN A 74 -6.38 -22.03 12.90
CA ASN A 74 -7.17 -20.92 12.35
C ASN A 74 -6.49 -19.54 12.45
N LEU A 75 -5.20 -19.48 12.77
CA LEU A 75 -4.45 -18.22 12.88
C LEU A 75 -4.28 -17.54 11.51
N LEU A 76 -4.22 -16.21 11.52
CA LEU A 76 -3.93 -15.42 10.32
C LEU A 76 -2.42 -15.21 10.19
N LEU A 77 -1.92 -15.29 8.96
CA LEU A 77 -0.57 -14.81 8.67
C LEU A 77 -0.55 -13.27 8.75
N PRO A 78 0.60 -12.64 9.08
CA PRO A 78 0.73 -11.19 9.04
C PRO A 78 0.33 -10.58 7.69
N SER A 79 0.71 -11.25 6.60
CA SER A 79 0.30 -10.83 5.25
C SER A 79 -1.21 -10.92 5.05
N GLU A 80 -1.87 -11.99 5.53
CA GLU A 80 -3.31 -12.17 5.43
C GLU A 80 -4.06 -11.05 6.16
N LEU A 81 -3.63 -10.70 7.37
CA LEU A 81 -4.25 -9.63 8.15
C LEU A 81 -4.13 -8.27 7.44
N LEU A 82 -2.93 -7.90 7.00
CA LEU A 82 -2.75 -6.60 6.34
C LEU A 82 -3.49 -6.53 5.00
N ILE A 83 -3.56 -7.64 4.25
CA ILE A 83 -4.38 -7.72 3.03
C ILE A 83 -5.87 -7.60 3.35
N ALA A 84 -6.35 -8.29 4.39
CA ALA A 84 -7.74 -8.22 4.83
C ALA A 84 -8.14 -6.79 5.17
N LEU A 85 -7.28 -6.03 5.87
CA LEU A 85 -7.54 -4.61 6.17
C LEU A 85 -7.74 -3.77 4.90
N HIS A 86 -6.99 -4.05 3.82
CA HIS A 86 -7.14 -3.35 2.55
C HIS A 86 -8.40 -3.73 1.76
N ARG A 87 -9.03 -4.85 2.10
CA ARG A 87 -10.25 -5.35 1.45
C ARG A 87 -11.55 -4.90 2.14
N ILE A 88 -11.45 -4.25 3.30
CA ILE A 88 -12.62 -3.73 4.02
C ILE A 88 -13.32 -2.66 3.17
N SER A 89 -14.63 -2.80 2.99
CA SER A 89 -15.43 -1.83 2.25
C SER A 89 -15.59 -0.53 3.04
N LEU A 90 -15.61 0.60 2.32
CA LEU A 90 -15.87 1.91 2.93
C LEU A 90 -17.31 2.06 3.45
N GLU A 91 -18.21 1.16 3.05
CA GLU A 91 -19.56 1.06 3.60
C GLU A 91 -19.55 0.47 5.02
N GLU A 92 -18.58 -0.42 5.31
CA GLU A 92 -18.47 -1.09 6.60
C GLU A 92 -17.63 -0.29 7.59
N CYS A 93 -16.59 0.40 7.11
CA CYS A 93 -15.64 1.11 7.97
C CYS A 93 -15.05 2.35 7.29
N GLU A 94 -14.96 3.44 8.05
CA GLU A 94 -14.36 4.68 7.56
C GLU A 94 -12.87 4.49 7.22
N LEU A 95 -12.44 5.15 6.15
CA LEU A 95 -11.06 5.09 5.67
C LEU A 95 -10.02 5.41 6.75
N LYS A 96 -10.30 6.39 7.61
CA LYS A 96 -9.39 6.81 8.70
C LYS A 96 -9.15 5.68 9.71
N THR A 97 -10.18 4.90 10.01
CA THR A 97 -10.10 3.73 10.91
C THR A 97 -9.22 2.65 10.31
N ILE A 98 -9.40 2.36 9.01
CA ILE A 98 -8.55 1.40 8.29
C ILE A 98 -7.09 1.90 8.22
N ILE A 99 -6.87 3.20 7.99
CA ILE A 99 -5.53 3.82 8.03
C ILE A 99 -4.87 3.64 9.40
N ASN A 100 -5.62 3.81 10.49
CA ASN A 100 -5.07 3.64 11.84
C ASN A 100 -4.71 2.17 12.10
N ALA A 101 -5.58 1.24 11.72
CA ALA A 101 -5.34 -0.20 11.85
C ALA A 101 -4.11 -0.67 11.05
N THR A 102 -3.99 -0.24 9.79
CA THR A 102 -2.80 -0.52 8.97
C THR A 102 -1.54 0.09 9.59
N SER A 103 -1.64 1.28 10.19
CA SER A 103 -0.51 1.90 10.91
C SER A 103 -0.08 1.10 12.14
N ILE A 104 -0.99 0.45 12.87
CA ILE A 104 -0.64 -0.45 13.97
C ILE A 104 0.21 -1.60 13.45
N CYS A 105 -0.16 -2.19 12.30
CA CYS A 105 0.62 -3.25 11.66
C CYS A 105 2.04 -2.78 11.33
N PHE A 106 2.18 -1.64 10.65
CA PHE A 106 3.49 -1.07 10.30
C PHE A 106 4.39 -0.70 11.50
N ASN A 107 3.80 -0.47 12.68
CA ASN A 107 4.56 -0.22 13.90
C ASN A 107 5.18 -1.51 14.49
N GLU A 108 4.64 -2.68 14.16
CA GLU A 108 5.19 -3.98 14.58
C GLU A 108 6.29 -4.46 13.61
N ARG A 109 7.42 -3.75 13.59
CA ARG A 109 8.52 -3.95 12.61
C ARG A 109 9.19 -5.32 12.65
N SER A 110 9.10 -6.03 13.77
CA SER A 110 9.60 -7.40 13.90
C SER A 110 8.70 -8.41 13.16
N ILE A 111 7.42 -8.07 12.97
CA ILE A 111 6.43 -8.90 12.30
C ILE A 111 6.35 -8.51 10.81
N TYR A 112 6.20 -7.21 10.53
CA TYR A 112 6.02 -6.69 9.18
C TYR A 112 7.36 -6.31 8.55
N THR A 113 8.17 -7.34 8.29
CA THR A 113 9.46 -7.21 7.61
C THR A 113 9.28 -6.92 6.12
N HIS A 114 10.38 -6.59 5.43
CA HIS A 114 10.41 -6.39 3.98
C HIS A 114 9.85 -7.59 3.20
N ASP A 115 10.10 -8.83 3.64
CA ASP A 115 9.59 -10.04 2.99
C ASP A 115 8.06 -10.15 3.09
N ILE A 116 7.52 -9.91 4.29
CA ILE A 116 6.07 -9.91 4.50
C ILE A 116 5.40 -8.81 3.69
N LEU A 117 5.98 -7.60 3.70
CA LEU A 117 5.45 -6.48 2.91
C LEU A 117 5.56 -6.73 1.41
N ALA A 118 6.59 -7.42 0.93
CA ALA A 118 6.68 -7.82 -0.47
C ALA A 118 5.52 -8.73 -0.86
N VAL A 119 5.20 -9.74 -0.04
CA VAL A 119 4.03 -10.62 -0.26
C VAL A 119 2.73 -9.82 -0.28
N VAL A 120 2.54 -8.91 0.68
CA VAL A 120 1.36 -8.05 0.75
C VAL A 120 1.23 -7.21 -0.52
N LEU A 121 2.28 -6.52 -0.93
CA LEU A 121 2.26 -5.66 -2.12
C LEU A 121 2.03 -6.46 -3.41
N GLN A 122 2.63 -7.64 -3.55
CA GLN A 122 2.41 -8.55 -4.69
C GLN A 122 0.94 -8.99 -4.78
N GLN A 123 0.32 -9.37 -3.65
CA GLN A 123 -1.07 -9.82 -3.67
C GLN A 123 -2.06 -8.67 -3.86
N LEU A 124 -1.80 -7.51 -3.25
CA LEU A 124 -2.71 -6.36 -3.37
C LEU A 124 -2.75 -5.78 -4.78
N VAL A 125 -1.63 -5.78 -5.51
CA VAL A 125 -1.60 -5.28 -6.89
C VAL A 125 -2.38 -6.20 -7.86
N GLU A 126 -2.58 -7.48 -7.52
CA GLU A 126 -3.43 -8.38 -8.32
C GLU A 126 -4.92 -8.02 -8.26
N ILE A 127 -5.37 -7.39 -7.17
CA ILE A 127 -6.78 -7.11 -6.95
C ILE A 127 -7.28 -6.06 -7.96
N THR A 128 -8.50 -6.26 -8.46
CA THR A 128 -9.18 -5.33 -9.38
C THR A 128 -10.60 -5.06 -8.84
N PRO A 129 -10.99 -3.80 -8.57
CA PRO A 129 -10.16 -2.59 -8.62
C PRO A 129 -9.03 -2.59 -7.58
N ILE A 130 -8.02 -1.73 -7.74
CA ILE A 130 -6.89 -1.67 -6.81
C ILE A 130 -7.40 -1.10 -5.47
N PRO A 131 -7.04 -1.72 -4.32
CA PRO A 131 -7.47 -1.24 -3.02
C PRO A 131 -7.05 0.21 -2.78
N ILE A 132 -7.97 1.02 -2.26
CA ILE A 132 -7.82 2.49 -2.15
C ILE A 132 -6.60 2.95 -1.33
N LEU A 133 -6.13 2.11 -0.39
CA LEU A 133 -4.96 2.35 0.46
C LEU A 133 -3.66 1.78 -0.11
N PHE A 134 -3.70 1.10 -1.25
CA PHE A 134 -2.54 0.40 -1.81
C PHE A 134 -1.30 1.29 -1.93
N MET A 135 -1.43 2.46 -2.57
CA MET A 135 -0.28 3.36 -2.73
C MET A 135 0.24 3.93 -1.41
N ARG A 136 -0.62 4.08 -0.40
CA ARG A 136 -0.16 4.46 0.94
C ARG A 136 0.76 3.39 1.51
N THR A 137 0.40 2.13 1.36
CA THR A 137 1.19 0.97 1.79
C THR A 137 2.49 0.84 1.00
N VAL A 138 2.48 1.09 -0.32
CA VAL A 138 3.70 1.18 -1.15
C VAL A 138 4.66 2.26 -0.62
N LEU A 139 4.14 3.47 -0.38
CA LEU A 139 4.93 4.61 0.12
C LEU A 139 5.47 4.37 1.53
N GLN A 140 4.66 3.80 2.43
CA GLN A 140 5.09 3.44 3.78
C GLN A 140 6.16 2.34 3.76
N THR A 141 5.99 1.32 2.93
CA THR A 141 6.98 0.25 2.73
C THR A 141 8.30 0.83 2.25
N PHE A 142 8.29 1.67 1.22
CA PHE A 142 9.50 2.34 0.72
C PHE A 142 10.16 3.23 1.79
N SER A 143 9.38 3.95 2.58
CA SER A 143 9.91 4.79 3.66
C SER A 143 10.61 3.98 4.75
N LEU A 144 10.15 2.76 5.03
CA LEU A 144 10.77 1.87 6.02
C LEU A 144 11.93 1.07 5.45
N TYR A 145 11.83 0.67 4.18
CA TYR A 145 12.79 -0.21 3.51
C TYR A 145 13.20 0.37 2.14
N PRO A 146 14.02 1.44 2.09
CA PRO A 146 14.43 2.07 0.83
C PRO A 146 15.14 1.14 -0.16
N ASN A 147 15.82 0.10 0.36
CA ASN A 147 16.51 -0.92 -0.45
C ASN A 147 15.55 -1.72 -1.35
N MET A 148 14.23 -1.66 -1.09
CA MET A 148 13.22 -2.30 -1.93
C MET A 148 12.90 -1.50 -3.20
N VAL A 149 13.58 -0.38 -3.50
CA VAL A 149 13.25 0.49 -4.64
C VAL A 149 13.09 -0.27 -5.96
N GLY A 150 13.94 -1.26 -6.24
CA GLY A 150 13.84 -2.09 -7.45
C GLY A 150 12.53 -2.89 -7.50
N PHE A 151 12.13 -3.51 -6.39
CA PHE A 151 10.84 -4.18 -6.27
C PHE A 151 9.66 -3.20 -6.39
N ILE A 152 9.76 -2.00 -5.79
CA ILE A 152 8.72 -0.98 -5.93
C ILE A 152 8.57 -0.57 -7.40
N MET A 153 9.65 -0.48 -8.17
CA MET A 153 9.57 -0.19 -9.61
C MET A 153 8.79 -1.27 -10.37
N THR A 154 8.94 -2.56 -10.04
CA THR A 154 8.15 -3.62 -10.67
C THR A 154 6.66 -3.50 -10.32
N ILE A 155 6.33 -3.10 -9.09
CA ILE A 155 4.96 -2.79 -8.70
C ILE A 155 4.41 -1.62 -9.54
N LEU A 156 5.16 -0.52 -9.68
CA LEU A 156 4.72 0.63 -10.48
C LEU A 156 4.48 0.26 -11.95
N GLN A 157 5.34 -0.56 -12.58
CA GLN A 157 5.13 -1.05 -13.94
C GLN A 157 3.79 -1.78 -14.08
N ARG A 158 3.45 -2.63 -13.10
CA ARG A 158 2.18 -3.35 -13.10
C ARG A 158 0.96 -2.43 -12.96
N LEU A 159 1.09 -1.33 -12.22
CA LEU A 159 0.05 -0.32 -12.12
C LEU A 159 -0.20 0.40 -13.46
N ILE A 160 0.83 0.62 -14.27
CA ILE A 160 0.66 1.16 -15.63
C ILE A 160 -0.21 0.22 -16.48
N MET A 161 0.08 -1.09 -16.44
CA MET A 161 -0.71 -2.10 -17.16
C MET A 161 -2.18 -2.12 -16.71
N LYS A 162 -2.43 -1.82 -15.43
CA LYS A 162 -3.78 -1.68 -14.85
C LYS A 162 -4.43 -0.32 -15.06
N GLN A 163 -3.79 0.59 -15.78
CA GLN A 163 -4.32 1.92 -16.10
C GLN A 163 -4.80 2.69 -14.86
N VAL A 164 -3.97 2.73 -13.81
CA VAL A 164 -4.35 3.33 -12.53
C VAL A 164 -4.70 4.82 -12.59
N TRP A 165 -4.40 5.51 -13.69
CA TRP A 165 -4.89 6.87 -13.95
C TRP A 165 -6.42 6.99 -13.97
N ASN A 166 -7.15 5.88 -14.16
CA ASN A 166 -8.60 5.84 -14.03
C ASN A 166 -9.09 5.79 -12.56
N GLN A 167 -8.18 5.66 -11.59
CA GLN A 167 -8.47 5.61 -10.16
C GLN A 167 -7.74 6.75 -9.44
N ALA A 168 -8.39 7.91 -9.29
CA ALA A 168 -7.78 9.17 -8.86
C ALA A 168 -6.85 9.06 -7.63
N ARG A 169 -7.27 8.37 -6.56
CA ARG A 169 -6.45 8.22 -5.34
C ARG A 169 -5.22 7.34 -5.55
N ILE A 170 -5.34 6.29 -6.36
CA ILE A 170 -4.20 5.42 -6.71
C ILE A 170 -3.26 6.19 -7.63
N TRP A 171 -3.79 6.95 -8.58
CA TRP A 171 -2.99 7.77 -9.48
C TRP A 171 -2.19 8.84 -8.75
N GLU A 172 -2.81 9.58 -7.83
CA GLU A 172 -2.12 10.55 -6.99
C GLU A 172 -0.97 9.89 -6.20
N GLY A 173 -1.23 8.71 -5.64
CA GLY A 173 -0.21 7.93 -4.93
C GLY A 173 0.93 7.46 -5.85
N PHE A 174 0.62 7.04 -7.08
CA PHE A 174 1.60 6.67 -8.11
C PHE A 174 2.56 7.82 -8.40
N ILE A 175 2.03 9.02 -8.64
CA ILE A 175 2.84 10.21 -8.94
C ILE A 175 3.76 10.55 -7.76
N LYS A 176 3.22 10.55 -6.53
CA LYS A 176 4.03 10.77 -5.31
C LYS A 176 5.13 9.73 -5.14
N CYS A 177 4.87 8.48 -5.52
CA CYS A 177 5.87 7.42 -5.47
C CYS A 177 6.96 7.64 -6.51
N CYS A 178 6.61 8.01 -7.74
CA CYS A 178 7.58 8.39 -8.77
C CYS A 178 8.46 9.55 -8.31
N GLU A 179 7.88 10.61 -7.72
CA GLU A 179 8.62 11.76 -7.22
C GLU A 179 9.65 11.37 -6.16
N LYS A 180 9.26 10.53 -5.19
CA LYS A 180 10.12 10.09 -4.08
C LYS A 180 11.21 9.09 -4.46
N THR A 181 11.08 8.43 -5.61
CA THR A 181 11.97 7.33 -6.02
C THR A 181 12.90 7.73 -7.16
N GLN A 182 12.95 9.01 -7.51
CA GLN A 182 13.92 9.54 -8.48
C GLN A 182 15.36 9.14 -8.08
N PRO A 183 16.22 8.76 -9.05
CA PRO A 183 15.96 8.73 -10.49
C PRO A 183 15.32 7.42 -10.99
N HIS A 184 15.11 6.42 -10.12
CA HIS A 184 14.66 5.08 -10.50
C HIS A 184 13.28 5.05 -11.18
N SER A 185 12.45 6.06 -10.93
CA SER A 185 11.13 6.20 -11.51
C SER A 185 11.11 6.69 -12.96
N PHE A 186 12.21 7.26 -13.49
CA PHE A 186 12.19 7.80 -14.85
C PHE A 186 11.94 6.74 -15.94
N PRO A 187 12.56 5.55 -15.92
CA PRO A 187 12.19 4.46 -16.83
C PRO A 187 10.72 4.07 -16.74
N ILE A 188 10.09 4.22 -15.57
CA ILE A 188 8.68 3.91 -15.37
C ILE A 188 7.80 4.99 -16.00
N LEU A 189 8.16 6.26 -15.82
CA LEU A 189 7.44 7.40 -16.42
C LEU A 189 7.46 7.34 -17.95
N LEU A 190 8.57 6.90 -18.55
CA LEU A 190 8.69 6.74 -20.01
C LEU A 190 7.83 5.61 -20.59
N GLN A 191 7.25 4.73 -19.76
CA GLN A 191 6.31 3.68 -20.18
C GLN A 191 4.85 4.16 -20.20
N LEU A 192 4.56 5.35 -19.65
CA LEU A 192 3.20 5.88 -19.64
C LEU A 192 2.78 6.32 -21.05
N PRO A 193 1.47 6.26 -21.37
CA PRO A 193 0.99 6.89 -22.59
C PRO A 193 1.20 8.41 -22.53
N SER A 194 1.34 9.03 -23.71
CA SER A 194 1.79 10.43 -23.83
C SER A 194 0.90 11.43 -23.08
N SER A 195 -0.43 11.21 -23.01
CA SER A 195 -1.34 12.12 -22.31
C SER A 195 -1.16 12.08 -20.80
N GLN A 196 -0.92 10.90 -20.21
CA GLN A 196 -0.69 10.72 -18.79
C GLN A 196 0.68 11.24 -18.38
N LEU A 197 1.71 11.00 -19.20
CA LEU A 197 3.02 11.58 -18.96
C LEU A 197 2.94 13.11 -18.98
N LYS A 198 2.28 13.70 -20.00
CA LYS A 198 2.07 15.16 -20.08
C LYS A 198 1.42 15.71 -18.82
N HIS A 199 0.36 15.05 -18.35
CA HIS A 199 -0.33 15.45 -17.13
C HIS A 199 0.61 15.45 -15.91
N ILE A 200 1.42 14.40 -15.70
CA ILE A 200 2.40 14.35 -14.60
C ILE A 200 3.39 15.52 -14.69
N LEU A 201 3.97 15.75 -15.87
CA LEU A 201 5.00 16.77 -16.06
C LEU A 201 4.44 18.20 -15.87
N GLN A 202 3.15 18.41 -16.13
CA GLN A 202 2.47 19.68 -15.88
C GLN A 202 2.24 19.95 -14.40
N ILE A 203 1.93 18.93 -13.60
CA ILE A 203 1.64 19.11 -12.17
C ILE A 203 2.87 18.98 -11.27
N THR A 204 3.95 18.35 -11.75
CA THR A 204 5.16 18.08 -10.96
C THR A 204 6.41 18.59 -11.70
N SER A 205 6.76 19.86 -11.45
CA SER A 205 7.90 20.53 -12.08
C SER A 205 9.25 19.85 -11.79
N GLU A 206 9.43 19.27 -10.60
CA GLU A 206 10.66 18.57 -10.23
C GLU A 206 10.83 17.25 -11.00
N LEU A 207 9.75 16.49 -11.19
CA LEU A 207 9.78 15.30 -12.05
C LEU A 207 10.13 15.66 -13.49
N ARG A 208 9.62 16.79 -13.98
CA ARG A 208 9.94 17.29 -15.33
C ARG A 208 11.42 17.63 -15.48
N LYS A 209 11.98 18.46 -14.59
CA LYS A 209 13.41 18.80 -14.61
C LYS A 209 14.30 17.56 -14.48
N GLY A 210 13.92 16.63 -13.58
CA GLY A 210 14.63 15.38 -13.36
C GLY A 210 14.63 14.50 -14.60
N LEU A 211 13.48 14.34 -15.25
CA LEU A 211 13.33 13.52 -16.45
C LEU A 211 14.14 14.09 -17.62
N VAL A 212 14.14 15.41 -17.81
CA VAL A 212 14.98 16.10 -18.82
C VAL A 212 16.46 15.75 -18.61
N ARG A 213 16.97 15.94 -17.38
CA ARG A 213 18.37 15.61 -17.04
C ARG A 213 18.69 14.14 -17.27
N TYR A 214 17.76 13.25 -16.94
CA TYR A 214 17.91 11.82 -17.14
C TYR A 214 18.00 11.44 -18.63
N ILE A 215 17.16 12.03 -19.49
CA ILE A 215 17.24 11.80 -20.93
C ILE A 215 18.55 12.36 -21.49
N HIS A 216 19.01 13.52 -21.02
CA HIS A 216 20.31 14.06 -21.43
C HIS A 216 21.51 13.22 -21.01
N SER A 217 21.41 12.44 -19.94
CA SER A 217 22.49 11.50 -19.56
C SER A 217 22.43 10.18 -20.32
N MET A 218 21.32 9.88 -21.02
CA MET A 218 21.21 8.69 -21.87
C MET A 218 22.08 8.78 -23.12
N SER A 219 22.57 7.61 -23.55
CA SER A 219 23.22 7.43 -24.85
C SER A 219 22.25 7.63 -26.02
N ILE A 220 22.80 7.92 -27.20
CA ILE A 220 22.02 8.13 -28.44
C ILE A 220 21.11 6.93 -28.76
N THR A 221 21.62 5.71 -28.59
CA THR A 221 20.86 4.47 -28.82
C THR A 221 19.69 4.34 -27.84
N GLN A 222 19.88 4.65 -26.56
CA GLN A 222 18.80 4.66 -25.58
C GLN A 222 17.72 5.71 -25.87
N ARG A 223 18.13 6.91 -26.31
CA ARG A 223 17.16 7.97 -26.68
C ARG A 223 16.32 7.59 -27.89
N SER A 224 16.87 6.83 -28.83
CA SER A 224 16.14 6.40 -30.03
C SER A 224 14.92 5.50 -29.73
N SER A 225 14.89 4.89 -28.53
CA SER A 225 13.76 4.09 -28.05
C SER A 225 12.62 4.91 -27.43
N ILE A 226 12.84 6.21 -27.19
CA ILE A 226 11.84 7.10 -26.60
C ILE A 226 10.89 7.58 -27.71
N PRO A 227 9.56 7.45 -27.53
CA PRO A 227 8.59 7.99 -28.48
C PRO A 227 8.83 9.47 -28.80
N SER A 228 8.82 9.83 -30.09
CA SER A 228 9.09 11.21 -30.54
C SER A 228 8.14 12.24 -29.93
N SER A 229 6.89 11.86 -29.63
CA SER A 229 5.92 12.73 -28.94
C SER A 229 6.36 13.15 -27.54
N ILE A 230 7.19 12.35 -26.87
CA ILE A 230 7.76 12.66 -25.55
C ILE A 230 8.98 13.56 -25.71
N LEU A 231 9.82 13.32 -26.71
CA LEU A 231 10.98 14.17 -26.99
C LEU A 231 10.55 15.60 -27.35
N ILE A 232 9.57 15.76 -28.24
CA ILE A 232 9.02 17.07 -28.63
C ILE A 232 8.44 17.80 -27.41
N MET A 233 7.69 17.10 -26.55
CA MET A 233 7.13 17.67 -25.32
C MET A 233 8.20 18.20 -24.35
N ILE A 234 9.39 17.61 -24.38
CA ILE A 234 10.52 17.97 -23.52
C ILE A 234 11.38 19.05 -24.19
N GLU A 235 11.45 19.08 -25.52
CA GLU A 235 12.19 20.08 -26.31
C GLU A 235 11.55 21.47 -26.26
N ASP A 236 10.21 21.59 -26.26
CA ASP A 236 9.49 22.87 -26.09
C ASP A 236 9.85 23.61 -24.78
N ASP A 237 10.44 22.92 -23.81
CA ASP A 237 10.91 23.50 -22.55
C ASP A 237 12.37 23.92 -22.52
N LEU A 238 13.17 23.41 -23.47
CA LEU A 238 14.59 23.72 -23.55
C LEU A 238 14.83 25.14 -24.03
N GLU A 239 13.94 25.70 -24.85
CA GLU A 239 14.02 27.10 -25.29
C GLU A 239 13.77 28.09 -24.14
N ASN A 240 13.13 27.68 -23.04
CA ASN A 240 12.86 28.54 -21.88
C ASN A 240 13.91 28.43 -20.75
N ILE A 241 14.90 27.54 -20.86
CA ILE A 241 15.94 27.30 -19.84
C ILE A 241 17.35 27.69 -20.34
N ALA A 242 17.51 28.11 -21.59
CA ALA A 242 18.75 28.73 -22.03
C ALA A 242 18.99 30.02 -21.20
N PRO A 243 20.17 30.20 -20.58
CA PRO A 243 20.45 31.43 -19.87
C PRO A 243 20.42 32.58 -20.87
N MET A 244 19.81 33.71 -20.50
CA MET A 244 19.97 34.97 -21.20
C MET A 244 21.48 35.29 -21.23
N SER A 245 22.16 34.86 -22.29
CA SER A 245 23.54 35.21 -22.55
C SER A 245 23.55 36.70 -22.89
N SER A 246 23.85 37.50 -21.87
CA SER A 246 24.54 38.79 -21.93
C SER A 246 24.65 39.42 -23.32
N SER A 247 23.62 40.16 -23.73
CA SER A 247 23.80 41.24 -24.68
C SER A 247 24.18 42.49 -23.90
N ASN A 248 25.48 42.69 -23.66
CA ASN A 248 26.01 44.02 -23.35
C ASN A 248 26.06 44.82 -24.66
N PRO A 249 25.39 45.97 -24.79
CA PRO A 249 25.73 46.92 -25.82
C PRO A 249 26.93 47.75 -25.38
N THR A 250 27.93 47.82 -26.26
CA THR A 250 28.96 48.86 -26.35
C THR A 250 28.39 50.26 -26.33
#